data_AF-A0A9W9ZBJ0-F1
#
_entry.id   AF-A0A9W9ZBJ0-F1
#
_cell.length_a   1.000
_cell.length_b   1.000
_cell.length_c   1.000
_cell.angle_alpha   90.00
_cell.angle_beta   90.00
_cell.angle_gamma   90.00
#
_symmetry.space_group_name_H-M   'P 1'
#
loop_
_entity.id
_entity.type
_entity.pdbx_description
1 polymer ?
#
loop_
_entity_poly.entity_id
_entity_poly.type
_entity_poly.pdbx_seq_one_letter_code
_entity_poly.pdbx_strand_id
1 'polypeptide(L)'
;MLPCALSENHCSLLPGKDRLCLSVFLDMSEEGKLVGPPQISRTIVRSSCQLTYSDAQKLIDGQESYLHQLPKEAGEKIKGMSALAQRRRKLRLGDSSFDHWSNSRDDPENFEAHELVEEMMLLANEEIAKFISTQMPEIAPLRTQLPPKDHKLSDWVRQYGQFIKHSLFLRGFYSEEILSEMTKDARSSESRRIQSARVRLVQTLQCCRVWRQSQVTRIDL
;
A
#
# COMPACT_ATOMS: atom_id res chain seq x y z
N MET A 1 20.87 9.97 4.05
CA MET A 1 19.99 10.69 3.10
C MET A 1 20.82 11.71 2.34
N LEU A 2 20.39 12.08 1.13
CA LEU A 2 21.13 12.98 0.23
C LEU A 2 21.30 14.39 0.83
N PRO A 3 22.34 15.15 0.43
CA PRO A 3 22.47 16.57 0.77
C PRO A 3 21.26 17.40 0.32
N CYS A 4 20.89 18.42 1.10
CA CYS A 4 19.75 19.31 0.82
C CYS A 4 19.73 19.84 -0.61
N ALA A 5 20.89 20.25 -1.15
CA ALA A 5 20.99 20.75 -2.52
C ALA A 5 20.52 19.71 -3.57
N LEU A 6 20.78 18.42 -3.35
CA LEU A 6 20.31 17.36 -4.24
C LEU A 6 18.83 17.04 -3.98
N SER A 7 18.43 16.84 -2.73
CA SER A 7 17.07 16.42 -2.40
C SER A 7 16.00 17.48 -2.66
N GLU A 8 16.26 18.73 -2.28
CA GLU A 8 15.25 19.80 -2.30
C GLU A 8 15.18 20.52 -3.65
N ASN A 9 16.26 20.49 -4.44
CA ASN A 9 16.32 21.22 -5.70
C ASN A 9 16.41 20.28 -6.91
N HIS A 10 17.49 19.51 -7.03
CA HIS A 10 17.77 18.73 -8.26
C HIS A 10 16.88 17.49 -8.42
N CYS A 11 16.66 16.74 -7.35
CA CYS A 11 15.86 15.52 -7.33
C CYS A 11 14.39 15.77 -6.97
N SER A 12 14.04 16.99 -6.54
CA SER A 12 12.65 17.37 -6.23
C SER A 12 11.86 17.68 -7.49
N LEU A 13 10.65 17.11 -7.60
CA LEU A 13 9.72 17.31 -8.72
C LEU A 13 8.92 18.62 -8.58
N LEU A 14 9.63 19.73 -8.50
CA LEU A 14 9.04 21.07 -8.37
C LEU A 14 8.21 21.42 -9.62
N PRO A 15 7.06 22.10 -9.46
CA PRO A 15 6.23 22.52 -10.59
C PRO A 15 6.96 23.41 -11.59
N GLY A 16 6.63 23.26 -12.86
CA GLY A 16 7.12 24.10 -13.96
C GLY A 16 8.60 23.92 -14.29
N LYS A 17 9.31 22.99 -13.65
CA LYS A 17 10.73 22.70 -13.91
C LYS A 17 10.90 21.31 -14.52
N ASP A 18 11.79 21.21 -15.50
CA ASP A 18 12.15 19.93 -16.10
C ASP A 18 13.04 19.13 -15.14
N ARG A 19 12.73 17.84 -14.99
CA ARG A 19 13.39 16.92 -14.07
C ARG A 19 13.66 15.58 -14.73
N LEU A 20 14.86 15.04 -14.48
CA LEU A 20 15.22 13.70 -14.91
C LEU A 20 14.57 12.69 -13.98
N CYS A 21 13.85 11.74 -14.56
CA CYS A 21 13.12 10.71 -13.84
C CYS A 21 13.42 9.33 -14.41
N LEU A 22 13.19 8.31 -13.58
CA LEU A 22 12.96 6.96 -14.03
C LEU A 22 11.46 6.73 -13.94
N SER A 23 10.79 6.57 -15.08
CA SER A 23 9.34 6.39 -15.15
C SER A 23 8.98 4.93 -15.38
N VAL A 24 7.89 4.52 -14.74
CA VAL A 24 7.25 3.21 -14.93
C VAL A 24 5.88 3.47 -15.55
N PHE A 25 5.67 2.98 -16.76
CA PHE A 25 4.39 3.06 -17.46
C PHE A 25 3.67 1.72 -17.32
N LEU A 26 2.43 1.80 -16.87
CA LEU A 26 1.59 0.65 -16.55
C LEU A 26 0.25 0.82 -17.25
N ASP A 27 -0.08 -0.10 -18.15
CA ASP A 27 -1.40 -0.15 -18.77
C ASP A 27 -2.36 -0.91 -17.85
N MET A 28 -3.54 -0.35 -17.62
CA MET A 28 -4.52 -0.90 -16.69
C MET A 28 -5.92 -0.95 -17.32
N SER A 29 -6.64 -2.03 -17.03
CA SER A 29 -8.06 -2.13 -17.34
C SER A 29 -8.89 -1.25 -16.40
N GLU A 30 -10.16 -1.03 -16.74
CA GLU A 30 -11.08 -0.28 -15.89
C GLU A 30 -11.25 -0.94 -14.51
N GLU A 31 -11.13 -2.26 -14.40
CA GLU A 31 -11.19 -2.97 -13.12
C GLU A 31 -9.92 -2.81 -12.26
N GLY A 32 -8.91 -2.09 -12.75
CA GLY A 32 -7.62 -1.94 -12.07
C GLY A 32 -6.71 -3.16 -12.22
N LYS A 33 -6.88 -3.98 -13.26
CA LYS A 33 -5.94 -5.08 -13.55
C LYS A 33 -4.88 -4.60 -14.52
N LEU A 34 -3.63 -5.00 -14.31
CA LEU A 34 -2.55 -4.73 -15.26
C LEU A 34 -2.81 -5.44 -16.59
N VAL A 35 -2.52 -4.75 -17.68
CA VAL A 35 -2.61 -5.26 -19.04
C VAL A 35 -1.20 -5.21 -19.64
N GLY A 36 -0.59 -6.37 -19.84
CA GLY A 36 0.76 -6.46 -20.40
C GLY A 36 1.89 -6.13 -19.42
N PRO A 37 3.14 -6.12 -19.91
CA PRO A 37 4.32 -5.88 -19.09
C PRO A 37 4.55 -4.37 -18.81
N PRO A 38 5.17 -4.01 -17.68
CA PRO A 38 5.55 -2.63 -17.39
C PRO A 38 6.61 -2.13 -18.38
N GLN A 39 6.52 -0.86 -18.77
CA GLN A 39 7.59 -0.20 -19.53
C GLN A 39 8.39 0.73 -18.61
N ILE A 40 9.70 0.53 -18.54
CA ILE A 40 10.58 1.29 -17.65
C ILE A 40 11.54 2.10 -18.50
N SER A 41 11.50 3.42 -18.37
CA SER A 41 12.26 4.33 -19.22
C SER A 41 12.81 5.52 -18.44
N ARG A 42 13.98 6.02 -18.83
CA ARG A 42 14.49 7.32 -18.37
C ARG A 42 13.75 8.42 -19.10
N THR A 43 13.24 9.39 -18.36
CA THR A 43 12.34 10.43 -18.89
C THR A 43 12.72 11.80 -18.39
N ILE A 44 12.19 12.82 -19.07
CA ILE A 44 12.17 14.20 -18.58
C ILE A 44 10.71 14.51 -18.24
N VAL A 45 10.44 14.83 -16.98
CA VAL A 45 9.10 15.18 -16.49
C VAL A 45 9.08 16.64 -16.09
N ARG A 46 8.02 17.33 -16.45
CA ARG A 46 7.70 18.68 -15.98
C ARG A 46 6.39 18.63 -15.22
N SER A 47 6.46 18.76 -13.90
CA SER A 47 5.25 18.73 -13.07
C SER A 47 4.40 19.97 -13.33
N SER A 48 3.10 19.80 -13.58
CA SER A 48 2.17 20.91 -13.81
C SER A 48 1.77 21.62 -12.51
N CYS A 49 1.72 20.90 -11.38
CA CYS A 49 1.29 21.43 -10.10
C CYS A 49 1.85 20.63 -8.92
N GLN A 50 1.80 21.20 -7.73
CA GLN A 50 2.08 20.53 -6.47
C GLN A 50 0.84 20.64 -5.60
N LEU A 51 0.32 19.50 -5.15
CA LEU A 51 -0.91 19.42 -4.38
C LEU A 51 -0.61 18.88 -2.98
N THR A 52 -1.29 19.40 -1.98
CA THR A 52 -1.37 18.74 -0.67
C THR A 52 -2.41 17.61 -0.73
N TYR A 53 -2.40 16.71 0.25
CA TYR A 53 -3.42 15.66 0.36
C TYR A 53 -4.84 16.25 0.49
N SER A 54 -4.99 17.36 1.23
CA SER A 54 -6.27 18.06 1.34
C SER A 54 -6.73 18.64 -0.01
N ASP A 55 -5.82 19.19 -0.81
CA ASP A 55 -6.17 19.71 -2.14
C ASP A 55 -6.58 18.57 -3.07
N ALA A 56 -5.85 17.46 -3.05
CA ALA A 56 -6.18 16.28 -3.83
C ALA A 56 -7.52 15.66 -3.41
N GLN A 57 -7.83 15.62 -2.10
CA GLN A 57 -9.12 15.13 -1.61
C GLN A 57 -10.28 16.01 -2.11
N LYS A 58 -10.16 17.34 -2.00
CA LYS A 58 -11.17 18.27 -2.53
C LYS A 58 -11.42 18.06 -4.02
N LEU A 59 -10.37 17.79 -4.80
CA LEU A 59 -10.51 17.43 -6.21
C LEU A 59 -11.27 16.12 -6.38
N ILE A 60 -10.94 15.09 -5.63
CA ILE A 60 -11.63 13.79 -5.65
C ILE A 60 -13.12 13.96 -5.33
N ASP A 61 -13.45 14.75 -4.31
CA ASP A 61 -14.82 15.02 -3.84
C ASP A 61 -15.64 15.90 -4.81
N GLY A 62 -15.00 16.43 -5.87
CA GLY A 62 -15.65 17.30 -6.85
C GLY A 62 -15.83 18.75 -6.39
N GLN A 63 -15.12 19.17 -5.34
CA GLN A 63 -15.10 20.54 -4.84
C GLN A 63 -14.14 21.42 -5.67
N GLU A 64 -14.37 21.50 -6.98
CA GLU A 64 -13.51 22.22 -7.95
C GLU A 64 -13.53 23.74 -7.78
N SER A 65 -14.51 24.28 -7.06
CA SER A 65 -14.71 25.72 -6.85
C SER A 65 -13.57 26.41 -6.11
N TYR A 66 -12.72 25.68 -5.37
CA TYR A 66 -11.61 26.26 -4.60
C TYR A 66 -10.28 26.33 -5.37
N LEU A 67 -10.17 25.66 -6.52
CA LEU A 67 -8.90 25.48 -7.23
C LEU A 67 -8.92 26.15 -8.61
N HIS A 68 -9.24 27.44 -8.63
CA HIS A 68 -9.27 28.28 -9.86
C HIS A 68 -7.95 28.29 -10.66
N GLN A 69 -6.85 27.84 -10.05
CA GLN A 69 -5.51 27.84 -10.66
C GLN A 69 -5.08 26.48 -11.23
N LEU A 70 -5.87 25.41 -11.05
CA LEU A 70 -5.51 24.10 -11.58
C LEU A 70 -6.11 23.87 -12.97
N PRO A 71 -5.35 23.24 -13.89
CA PRO A 71 -5.92 22.76 -15.14
C PRO A 71 -7.08 21.79 -14.86
N LYS A 72 -8.26 22.02 -15.44
CA LYS A 72 -9.42 21.12 -15.30
C LYS A 72 -9.10 19.67 -15.62
N GLU A 73 -8.28 19.47 -16.64
CA GLU A 73 -7.78 18.16 -17.07
C GLU A 73 -7.03 17.41 -15.97
N ALA A 74 -6.31 18.13 -15.08
CA ALA A 74 -5.61 17.51 -13.95
C ALA A 74 -6.60 16.97 -12.91
N GLY A 75 -7.68 17.69 -12.65
CA GLY A 75 -8.74 17.26 -11.73
C GLY A 75 -9.42 15.98 -12.19
N GLU A 76 -9.79 15.89 -13.47
CA GLU A 76 -10.39 14.69 -14.06
C GLU A 76 -9.45 13.48 -13.99
N LYS A 77 -8.15 13.68 -14.30
CA LYS A 77 -7.13 12.63 -14.21
C LYS A 77 -6.95 12.13 -12.77
N ILE A 78 -6.92 13.03 -11.80
CA ILE A 78 -6.79 12.66 -10.37
C ILE A 78 -8.01 11.87 -9.90
N LYS A 79 -9.23 12.29 -10.27
CA LYS A 79 -10.46 11.53 -9.98
C LYS A 79 -10.42 10.12 -10.59
N GLY A 80 -10.03 10.02 -11.86
CA GLY A 80 -9.87 8.73 -12.54
C GLY A 80 -8.82 7.84 -11.87
N MET A 81 -7.68 8.40 -11.48
CA MET A 81 -6.65 7.69 -10.73
C MET A 81 -7.12 7.24 -9.34
N SER A 82 -7.91 8.06 -8.62
CA SER A 82 -8.48 7.69 -7.33
C SER A 82 -9.41 6.48 -7.47
N ALA A 83 -10.31 6.51 -8.46
CA ALA A 83 -11.19 5.38 -8.74
C ALA A 83 -10.42 4.09 -9.05
N LEU A 84 -9.33 4.19 -9.83
CA LEU A 84 -8.45 3.04 -10.10
C LEU A 84 -7.73 2.56 -8.84
N ALA A 85 -7.24 3.47 -7.99
CA ALA A 85 -6.61 3.12 -6.72
C ALA A 85 -7.57 2.38 -5.79
N GLN A 86 -8.83 2.83 -5.68
CA GLN A 86 -9.84 2.14 -4.87
C GLN A 86 -10.15 0.73 -5.39
N ARG A 87 -10.23 0.54 -6.71
CA ARG A 87 -10.37 -0.78 -7.33
C ARG A 87 -9.16 -1.67 -7.05
N ARG A 88 -7.94 -1.13 -7.15
CA ARG A 88 -6.69 -1.81 -6.80
C ARG A 88 -6.67 -2.27 -5.34
N ARG A 89 -7.02 -1.36 -4.42
CA ARG A 89 -7.11 -1.64 -2.99
C ARG A 89 -8.07 -2.79 -2.71
N LYS A 90 -9.24 -2.77 -3.35
CA LYS A 90 -10.24 -3.86 -3.28
C LYS A 90 -9.71 -5.19 -3.82
N LEU A 91 -9.01 -5.19 -4.96
CA LEU A 91 -8.38 -6.41 -5.50
C LEU A 91 -7.31 -6.98 -4.56
N ARG A 92 -6.53 -6.11 -3.90
CA ARG A 92 -5.42 -6.49 -3.02
C ARG A 92 -5.89 -6.98 -1.65
N LEU A 93 -6.88 -6.30 -1.06
CA LEU A 93 -7.30 -6.50 0.33
C LEU A 93 -8.64 -7.24 0.48
N GLY A 94 -9.42 -7.39 -0.60
CA GLY A 94 -10.77 -7.96 -0.53
C GLY A 94 -11.64 -7.20 0.47
N ASP A 95 -12.29 -7.92 1.38
CA ASP A 95 -13.14 -7.33 2.44
C ASP A 95 -12.37 -6.44 3.41
N SER A 96 -11.03 -6.55 3.48
CA SER A 96 -10.20 -5.68 4.32
C SER A 96 -9.94 -4.31 3.69
N SER A 97 -10.44 -4.05 2.47
CA SER A 97 -10.27 -2.76 1.79
C SER A 97 -10.98 -1.59 2.47
N PHE A 98 -12.02 -1.86 3.27
CA PHE A 98 -12.74 -0.86 4.07
C PHE A 98 -11.97 -0.37 5.31
N ASP A 99 -10.80 -0.95 5.60
CA ASP A 99 -9.94 -0.48 6.69
C ASP A 99 -9.07 0.67 6.19
N HIS A 100 -9.55 1.89 6.44
CA HIS A 100 -8.81 3.11 6.16
C HIS A 100 -7.83 3.36 7.31
N TRP A 101 -6.53 3.22 7.04
CA TRP A 101 -5.50 3.49 8.04
C TRP A 101 -5.43 4.98 8.33
N SER A 102 -6.12 5.44 9.38
CA SER A 102 -5.93 6.77 9.97
C SER A 102 -4.90 6.67 11.10
N ASN A 103 -3.66 7.07 10.82
CA ASN A 103 -2.65 7.27 11.88
C ASN A 103 -2.75 8.67 12.51
N SER A 104 -3.48 9.58 11.85
CA SER A 104 -3.67 10.96 12.25
C SER A 104 -5.05 11.13 12.89
N ARG A 105 -5.06 11.34 14.22
CA ARG A 105 -6.24 11.88 14.90
C ARG A 105 -6.72 13.22 14.30
N ASP A 106 -5.84 13.87 13.54
CA ASP A 106 -6.01 15.26 13.08
C ASP A 106 -6.57 15.39 11.66
N ASP A 107 -6.73 14.30 10.89
CA ASP A 107 -7.23 14.42 9.50
C ASP A 107 -8.05 13.20 9.04
N PRO A 108 -9.27 13.01 9.57
CA PRO A 108 -10.11 11.86 9.26
C PRO A 108 -10.73 11.87 7.85
N GLU A 109 -10.56 12.94 7.07
CA GLU A 109 -11.33 13.18 5.83
C GLU A 109 -10.51 12.97 4.53
N ASN A 110 -9.17 12.91 4.60
CA ASN A 110 -8.30 12.85 3.41
C ASN A 110 -7.85 11.42 3.03
N PHE A 111 -8.60 10.38 3.39
CA PHE A 111 -8.14 9.00 3.24
C PHE A 111 -7.97 8.58 1.77
N GLU A 112 -8.87 8.96 0.86
CA GLU A 112 -8.77 8.53 -0.55
C GLU A 112 -7.53 9.12 -1.23
N ALA A 113 -7.18 10.38 -0.94
CA ALA A 113 -5.97 10.99 -1.48
C ALA A 113 -4.69 10.28 -1.01
N HIS A 114 -4.65 9.85 0.25
CA HIS A 114 -3.56 9.05 0.78
C HIS A 114 -3.49 7.67 0.12
N GLU A 115 -4.64 7.00 -0.02
CA GLU A 115 -4.76 5.68 -0.62
C GLU A 115 -4.41 5.67 -2.11
N LEU A 116 -4.72 6.76 -2.83
CA LEU A 116 -4.30 6.95 -4.22
C LEU A 116 -2.78 6.86 -4.34
N VAL A 117 -2.04 7.62 -3.54
CA VAL A 117 -0.57 7.61 -3.58
C VAL A 117 -0.04 6.26 -3.10
N GLU A 118 -0.63 5.69 -2.04
CA GLU A 118 -0.23 4.39 -1.50
C GLU A 118 -0.34 3.29 -2.57
N GLU A 119 -1.49 3.12 -3.21
CA GLU A 119 -1.72 2.05 -4.18
C GLU A 119 -0.87 2.20 -5.43
N MET A 120 -0.67 3.43 -5.93
CA MET A 120 0.20 3.65 -7.10
C MET A 120 1.67 3.34 -6.76
N MET A 121 2.13 3.70 -5.56
CA MET A 121 3.49 3.38 -5.11
C MET A 121 3.69 1.89 -4.87
N LEU A 122 2.70 1.21 -4.26
CA LEU A 122 2.73 -0.23 -4.08
C LEU A 122 2.79 -0.96 -5.42
N LEU A 123 1.96 -0.55 -6.37
CA LEU A 123 1.92 -1.14 -7.71
C LEU A 123 3.26 -0.96 -8.44
N ALA A 124 3.82 0.27 -8.44
CA ALA A 124 5.11 0.52 -9.06
C ALA A 124 6.24 -0.31 -8.42
N ASN A 125 6.26 -0.39 -7.09
CA ASN A 125 7.26 -1.18 -6.36
C ASN A 125 7.13 -2.69 -6.65
N GLU A 126 5.90 -3.21 -6.74
CA GLU A 126 5.63 -4.61 -7.06
C GLU A 126 6.13 -4.95 -8.48
N GLU A 127 5.80 -4.12 -9.46
CA GLU A 127 6.20 -4.36 -10.86
C GLU A 127 7.71 -4.21 -11.07
N ILE A 128 8.35 -3.23 -10.42
CA ILE A 128 9.81 -3.12 -10.42
C ILE A 128 10.46 -4.33 -9.73
N ALA A 129 9.93 -4.79 -8.60
CA ALA A 129 10.44 -5.97 -7.90
C ALA A 129 10.36 -7.22 -8.78
N LYS A 130 9.23 -7.44 -9.47
CA LYS A 130 9.08 -8.53 -10.45
C LYS A 130 10.10 -8.41 -11.57
N PHE A 131 10.24 -7.22 -12.15
CA PHE A 131 11.19 -6.96 -13.23
C PHE A 131 12.63 -7.27 -12.80
N ILE A 132 13.11 -6.70 -11.70
CA ILE A 132 14.50 -6.90 -11.25
C ILE A 132 14.76 -8.33 -10.77
N SER A 133 13.78 -8.99 -10.15
CA SER A 133 13.92 -10.41 -9.74
C SER A 133 14.04 -11.35 -10.93
N THR A 134 13.41 -11.00 -12.07
CA THR A 134 13.53 -11.77 -13.31
C THR A 134 14.87 -11.52 -13.99
N GLN A 135 15.38 -10.28 -13.96
CA GLN A 135 16.65 -9.92 -14.61
C GLN A 135 17.88 -10.32 -13.79
N MET A 136 17.80 -10.26 -12.46
CA MET A 136 18.92 -10.49 -11.53
C MET A 136 18.46 -11.28 -10.29
N PRO A 137 18.07 -12.56 -10.43
CA PRO A 137 17.44 -13.32 -9.35
C PRO A 137 18.29 -13.47 -8.08
N GLU A 138 19.62 -13.56 -8.23
CA GLU A 138 20.53 -13.83 -7.09
C GLU A 138 20.84 -12.59 -6.23
N ILE A 139 20.77 -11.40 -6.82
CA ILE A 139 21.22 -10.15 -6.19
C ILE A 139 20.14 -9.07 -6.15
N ALA A 140 18.93 -9.37 -6.62
CA ALA A 140 17.82 -8.42 -6.61
C ALA A 140 17.55 -7.92 -5.18
N PRO A 141 17.67 -6.61 -4.92
CA PRO A 141 17.34 -6.07 -3.61
C PRO A 141 15.82 -6.08 -3.43
N LEU A 142 15.33 -7.07 -2.70
CA LEU A 142 13.90 -7.23 -2.41
C LEU A 142 13.62 -6.98 -0.93
N ARG A 143 12.44 -6.42 -0.65
CA ARG A 143 11.91 -6.32 0.70
C ARG A 143 10.84 -7.39 0.88
N THR A 144 11.05 -8.27 1.85
CA THR A 144 10.08 -9.31 2.20
C THR A 144 9.68 -9.17 3.65
N GLN A 145 8.39 -9.26 3.90
CA GLN A 145 7.84 -9.28 5.23
C GLN A 145 7.52 -10.73 5.63
N LEU A 146 8.20 -11.24 6.66
CA LEU A 146 7.95 -12.58 7.18
C LEU A 146 6.65 -12.60 8.00
N PRO A 147 5.98 -13.78 8.10
CA PRO A 147 4.83 -13.94 8.99
C PRO A 147 5.20 -13.59 10.46
N PRO A 148 4.21 -13.23 11.30
CA PRO A 148 4.46 -12.96 12.71
C PRO A 148 5.08 -14.19 13.39
N LYS A 149 5.99 -13.96 14.34
CA LYS A 149 6.63 -15.04 15.10
C LYS A 149 5.57 -15.78 15.94
N ASP A 150 5.65 -17.11 15.98
CA ASP A 150 4.66 -17.97 16.64
C ASP A 150 4.36 -17.57 18.08
N HIS A 151 5.39 -17.31 18.90
CA HIS A 151 5.19 -16.90 20.30
C HIS A 151 4.45 -15.56 20.43
N LYS A 152 4.68 -14.61 19.52
CA LYS A 152 3.97 -13.32 19.54
C LYS A 152 2.52 -13.50 19.13
N LEU A 153 2.28 -14.39 18.17
CA LEU A 153 0.94 -14.75 17.77
C LEU A 153 0.20 -15.44 18.92
N SER A 154 0.83 -16.40 19.60
CA SER A 154 0.21 -17.09 20.75
C SER A 154 -0.09 -16.14 21.91
N ASP A 155 0.82 -15.20 22.22
CA ASP A 155 0.58 -14.19 23.25
C ASP A 155 -0.61 -13.29 22.89
N TRP A 156 -0.69 -12.88 21.63
CA TRP A 156 -1.82 -12.08 21.14
C TRP A 156 -3.13 -12.87 21.17
N VAL A 157 -3.13 -14.13 20.75
CA VAL A 157 -4.30 -15.03 20.80
C VAL A 157 -4.76 -15.24 22.24
N ARG A 158 -3.85 -15.44 23.19
CA ARG A 158 -4.19 -15.59 24.61
C ARG A 158 -4.87 -14.35 25.18
N GLN A 159 -4.46 -13.16 24.72
CA GLN A 159 -4.96 -11.87 25.19
C GLN A 159 -6.24 -11.42 24.48
N TYR A 160 -6.38 -11.72 23.19
CA TYR A 160 -7.42 -11.16 22.31
C TYR A 160 -8.21 -12.21 21.53
N GLY A 161 -8.00 -13.50 21.78
CA GLY A 161 -8.54 -14.60 20.99
C GLY A 161 -10.06 -14.66 20.95
N GLN A 162 -10.75 -14.11 21.95
CA GLN A 162 -12.22 -13.94 21.93
C GLN A 162 -12.70 -13.09 20.74
N PHE A 163 -11.84 -12.22 20.20
CA PHE A 163 -12.13 -11.35 19.05
C PHE A 163 -11.50 -11.85 17.75
N ILE A 164 -10.85 -13.01 17.75
CA ILE A 164 -10.11 -13.50 16.58
C ILE A 164 -11.03 -13.70 15.37
N LYS A 165 -12.26 -14.14 15.64
CA LYS A 165 -13.30 -14.31 14.64
C LYS A 165 -13.72 -12.98 14.02
N HIS A 166 -13.45 -11.83 14.62
CA HIS A 166 -13.75 -10.52 14.02
C HIS A 166 -12.54 -9.93 13.26
N SER A 167 -11.40 -10.62 13.27
CA SER A 167 -10.22 -10.22 12.50
C SER A 167 -10.38 -10.60 11.02
N LEU A 168 -10.65 -9.60 10.18
CA LEU A 168 -10.67 -9.76 8.72
C LEU A 168 -9.34 -10.32 8.19
N PHE A 169 -8.23 -9.91 8.81
CA PHE A 169 -6.90 -10.39 8.46
C PHE A 169 -6.76 -11.90 8.72
N LEU A 170 -7.03 -12.38 9.94
CA LEU A 170 -6.77 -13.77 10.31
C LEU A 170 -7.72 -14.76 9.59
N ARG A 171 -8.95 -14.33 9.27
CA ARG A 171 -9.86 -15.08 8.39
C ARG A 171 -9.28 -15.35 7.00
N GLY A 172 -8.36 -14.51 6.52
CA GLY A 172 -7.68 -14.69 5.23
C GLY A 172 -6.52 -15.69 5.25
N PHE A 173 -6.05 -16.12 6.44
CA PHE A 173 -4.90 -17.01 6.60
C PHE A 173 -5.22 -18.34 7.27
N TYR A 174 -6.25 -18.39 8.11
CA TYR A 174 -6.61 -19.56 8.90
C TYR A 174 -8.04 -19.99 8.59
N SER A 175 -8.30 -21.31 8.64
CA SER A 175 -9.66 -21.85 8.51
C SER A 175 -10.51 -21.47 9.72
N GLU A 176 -11.84 -21.46 9.55
CA GLU A 176 -12.79 -21.23 10.64
C GLU A 176 -12.59 -22.20 11.82
N GLU A 177 -12.18 -23.44 11.53
CA GLU A 177 -11.85 -24.45 12.54
C GLU A 177 -10.68 -24.01 13.42
N ILE A 178 -9.56 -23.61 12.81
CA ILE A 178 -8.37 -23.14 13.52
C ILE A 178 -8.67 -21.85 14.31
N LEU A 179 -9.45 -20.93 13.73
CA LEU A 179 -9.87 -19.71 14.41
C LEU A 179 -10.77 -20.02 15.62
N SER A 180 -11.64 -21.02 15.51
CA SER A 180 -12.50 -21.46 16.62
C SER A 180 -11.69 -22.08 17.75
N GLU A 181 -10.60 -22.79 17.44
CA GLU A 181 -9.68 -23.37 18.41
C GLU A 181 -8.90 -22.27 19.14
N MET A 182 -8.33 -21.32 18.40
CA MET A 182 -7.64 -20.14 18.96
C MET A 182 -8.54 -19.28 19.87
N THR A 183 -9.87 -19.32 19.66
CA THR A 183 -10.83 -18.60 20.52
C THR A 183 -10.94 -19.23 21.91
N LYS A 184 -10.77 -20.56 22.02
CA LYS A 184 -10.91 -21.30 23.29
C LYS A 184 -9.79 -20.99 24.28
N ASP A 185 -8.63 -20.59 23.78
CA ASP A 185 -7.44 -20.27 24.59
C ASP A 185 -7.44 -18.85 25.16
N ALA A 186 -8.46 -18.04 24.85
CA ALA A 186 -8.53 -16.64 25.24
C ALA A 186 -8.98 -16.45 26.70
N ARG A 187 -8.29 -15.58 27.45
CA ARG A 187 -8.74 -15.15 28.79
C ARG A 187 -9.75 -14.01 28.68
N SER A 188 -10.89 -14.13 29.37
CA SER A 188 -11.91 -13.07 29.46
C SER A 188 -11.37 -11.87 30.25
N SER A 189 -10.91 -10.81 29.59
CA SER A 189 -10.62 -9.54 30.27
C SER A 189 -10.92 -8.32 29.38
N GLU A 190 -11.33 -7.25 30.07
CA GLU A 190 -11.95 -5.99 29.65
C GLU A 190 -11.82 -5.50 28.19
N SER A 191 -12.98 -5.10 27.63
CA SER A 191 -13.27 -4.71 26.25
C SER A 191 -12.66 -3.40 25.70
N ARG A 192 -11.72 -2.72 26.38
CA ARG A 192 -11.30 -1.34 25.98
C ARG A 192 -10.01 -1.20 25.15
N ARG A 193 -9.32 -2.28 24.76
CA ARG A 193 -7.97 -2.20 24.13
C ARG A 193 -7.83 -2.65 22.67
N ILE A 194 -8.94 -2.89 21.96
CA ILE A 194 -8.93 -3.54 20.63
C ILE A 194 -8.21 -2.70 19.55
N GLN A 195 -8.36 -1.37 19.54
CA GLN A 195 -7.71 -0.51 18.53
C GLN A 195 -6.17 -0.56 18.63
N SER A 196 -5.61 -0.59 19.84
CA SER A 196 -4.15 -0.65 20.04
C SER A 196 -3.53 -2.01 19.70
N ALA A 197 -4.31 -3.09 19.80
CA ALA A 197 -3.87 -4.45 19.49
C ALA A 197 -3.82 -4.73 17.98
N ARG A 198 -4.65 -4.04 17.18
CA ARG A 198 -4.61 -4.04 15.70
C ARG A 198 -3.28 -3.49 15.17
N VAL A 199 -2.81 -2.37 15.75
CA VAL A 199 -1.59 -1.65 15.31
C VAL A 199 -0.34 -2.53 15.35
N ARG A 200 -0.19 -3.42 16.34
CA ARG A 200 1.05 -4.24 16.48
C ARG A 200 1.11 -5.47 15.58
N LEU A 201 -0.04 -6.04 15.20
CA LEU A 201 -0.03 -7.18 14.28
C LEU A 201 0.10 -6.68 12.83
N VAL A 202 -0.63 -5.63 12.47
CA VAL A 202 -0.73 -5.10 11.09
C VAL A 202 0.54 -4.40 10.60
N GLN A 203 1.29 -3.71 11.47
CA GLN A 203 2.59 -3.10 11.11
C GLN A 203 3.61 -4.10 10.53
N THR A 204 3.34 -5.40 10.71
CA THR A 204 4.18 -6.52 10.30
C THR A 204 3.73 -7.18 9.01
N LEU A 205 2.75 -6.66 8.25
CA LEU A 205 2.05 -7.50 7.25
C LEU A 205 1.69 -6.84 5.90
N GLN A 206 2.06 -5.59 5.63
CA GLN A 206 1.57 -4.89 4.43
C GLN A 206 2.50 -4.89 3.20
N CYS A 207 3.40 -5.87 3.05
CA CYS A 207 4.07 -6.06 1.77
C CYS A 207 4.42 -7.54 1.55
N CYS A 208 4.02 -8.05 0.38
CA CYS A 208 4.30 -9.39 -0.18
C CYS A 208 3.28 -10.49 0.15
N ARG A 209 2.29 -10.61 -0.74
CA ARG A 209 1.61 -11.89 -1.01
C ARG A 209 1.86 -12.32 -2.45
N VAL A 210 3.11 -12.62 -2.82
CA VAL A 210 3.47 -13.45 -3.97
C VAL A 210 4.80 -14.14 -3.64
N TRP A 211 4.95 -15.40 -4.05
CA TRP A 211 6.10 -16.32 -3.84
C TRP A 211 6.04 -17.22 -2.60
N ARG A 212 5.03 -18.10 -2.58
CA ARG A 212 5.27 -19.50 -2.21
C ARG A 212 5.03 -20.36 -3.44
N GLN A 213 6.10 -20.68 -4.16
CA GLN A 213 6.29 -22.00 -4.75
C GLN A 213 7.73 -22.16 -5.26
N SER A 214 8.27 -23.35 -4.95
CA SER A 214 9.37 -24.04 -5.62
C SER A 214 10.80 -23.87 -5.07
N GLN A 215 11.19 -24.92 -4.33
CA GLN A 215 12.49 -25.63 -4.35
C GLN A 215 13.70 -24.85 -3.77
N VAL A 216 14.16 -25.17 -2.56
CA VAL A 216 15.09 -26.29 -2.27
C VAL A 216 16.09 -26.52 -3.41
N THR A 217 17.17 -25.75 -3.38
CA THR A 217 18.48 -26.22 -3.84
C THR A 217 19.54 -25.60 -2.96
N ARG A 218 20.12 -26.45 -2.10
CA ARG A 218 21.48 -26.31 -1.57
C ARG A 218 22.41 -26.07 -2.76
N ILE A 219 23.29 -25.09 -2.65
CA ILE A 219 24.58 -25.15 -3.33
C ILE A 219 25.63 -24.87 -2.25
N ASP A 220 26.35 -25.92 -1.90
CA ASP A 220 27.61 -25.84 -1.18
C ASP A 220 28.70 -25.38 -2.17
N LEU A 221 29.44 -24.34 -1.75
CA LEU A 221 30.68 -23.74 -2.32
C LEU A 221 30.60 -23.13 -3.73
#